data_AF-G5QGP7-F1
#
_entry.id   AF-G5QGP7-F1
#
_cell.length_a   1.000
_cell.length_b   1.000
_cell.length_c   1.000
_cell.angle_alpha   90.00
_cell.angle_beta   90.00
_cell.angle_gamma   90.00
#
_symmetry.space_group_name_H-M   'P 1'
#
loop_
_entity.id
_entity.type
_entity.pdbx_description
1 polymer ?
#
loop_
_entity_poly.entity_id
_entity_poly.type
_entity_poly.pdbx_seq_one_letter_code
_entity_poly.pdbx_strand_id
1 'polypeptide(L)'
;MTALLELRNVSRSYPSGEEQVAVLKDISLQIHAGEMVAIVGVSGSGKSTLMNILGCLDKPTSGTYRVAGRDVSTLDPDALAQLRREHFGFIFQRYHLLSHLTAAQNVEIPAVYAGIERKKRQARARRAPESCFCGCARQRVAFAAGIKRSRRLPTFTAFWRTAAACQ
;
A
#
# COMPACT_ATOMS: atom_id res chain seq x y z
N MET A 1 5.07 -12.85 -19.54
CA MET A 1 5.29 -11.66 -18.68
C MET A 1 4.93 -12.04 -17.26
N THR A 2 5.85 -11.91 -16.31
CA THR A 2 5.61 -12.29 -14.91
C THR A 2 4.86 -11.16 -14.20
N ALA A 3 3.76 -11.47 -13.49
CA ALA A 3 3.04 -10.49 -12.69
C ALA A 3 3.93 -10.00 -11.52
N LEU A 4 3.84 -8.71 -11.20
CA LEU A 4 4.56 -8.13 -10.06
C LEU A 4 3.89 -8.55 -8.75
N LEU A 5 2.57 -8.55 -8.70
CA LEU A 5 1.78 -9.05 -7.59
C LEU A 5 0.85 -10.13 -8.10
N GLU A 6 0.82 -11.27 -7.43
CA GLU A 6 0.00 -12.41 -7.83
C GLU A 6 -0.68 -13.03 -6.61
N LEU A 7 -2.01 -12.99 -6.61
CA LEU A 7 -2.88 -13.61 -5.61
C LEU A 7 -3.58 -14.78 -6.28
N ARG A 8 -3.55 -15.95 -5.64
CA ARG A 8 -4.26 -17.14 -6.09
C ARG A 8 -5.08 -17.70 -4.95
N ASN A 9 -6.40 -17.67 -5.13
CA ASN A 9 -7.41 -18.18 -4.18
C ASN A 9 -7.16 -17.68 -2.75
N VAL A 10 -6.85 -16.40 -2.62
CA VAL A 10 -6.52 -15.79 -1.33
C VAL A 10 -7.80 -15.55 -0.53
N SER A 11 -7.86 -16.15 0.66
CA SER A 11 -8.95 -15.97 1.61
C SER A 11 -8.43 -15.46 2.95
N ARG A 12 -9.25 -14.67 3.64
CA ARG A 12 -8.94 -14.12 4.97
C ARG A 12 -10.17 -14.16 5.85
N SER A 13 -10.05 -14.85 6.98
CA SER A 13 -11.04 -14.91 8.04
C SER A 13 -10.46 -14.38 9.35
N TYR A 14 -11.32 -13.78 10.17
CA TYR A 14 -10.98 -13.35 11.52
C TYR A 14 -11.87 -14.09 12.53
N PRO A 15 -11.33 -14.46 13.70
CA PRO A 15 -12.13 -15.04 14.77
C PRO A 15 -13.09 -14.00 15.33
N SER A 16 -14.35 -14.38 15.53
CA SER A 16 -15.40 -13.57 16.14
C SER A 16 -16.16 -14.42 17.14
N GLY A 17 -15.64 -14.48 18.37
CA GLY A 17 -16.14 -15.41 19.39
C GLY A 17 -15.83 -16.85 18.99
N GLU A 18 -16.88 -17.68 18.88
CA GLU A 18 -16.78 -19.09 18.48
C GLU A 18 -16.83 -19.28 16.95
N GLU A 19 -17.16 -18.24 16.18
CA GLU A 19 -17.28 -18.32 14.72
C GLU A 19 -16.11 -17.68 13.98
N GLN A 20 -15.84 -18.17 12.77
CA GLN A 20 -14.87 -17.59 11.83
C GLN A 20 -15.61 -16.71 10.81
N VAL A 21 -15.37 -15.41 10.83
CA VAL A 21 -15.96 -14.48 9.85
C VAL A 21 -15.02 -14.33 8.67
N ALA A 22 -15.42 -14.89 7.52
CA ALA A 22 -14.68 -14.75 6.26
C ALA A 22 -14.88 -13.33 5.66
N VAL A 23 -13.81 -12.54 5.67
CA VAL A 23 -13.78 -11.17 5.12
C VAL A 23 -13.39 -11.16 3.65
N LEU A 24 -12.45 -12.01 3.25
CA LEU A 24 -12.07 -12.23 1.85
C LEU A 24 -12.30 -13.68 1.49
N LYS A 25 -12.87 -13.92 0.29
CA LYS A 25 -13.25 -15.25 -0.21
C LYS A 25 -12.65 -15.44 -1.60
N ASP A 26 -11.68 -16.35 -1.70
CA ASP A 26 -11.06 -16.89 -2.90
C ASP A 26 -10.68 -15.84 -3.97
N ILE A 27 -9.98 -14.80 -3.53
CA ILE A 27 -9.56 -13.71 -4.40
C ILE A 27 -8.35 -14.14 -5.22
N SER A 28 -8.51 -14.13 -6.53
CA SER A 28 -7.42 -14.31 -7.50
C SER A 28 -7.24 -13.03 -8.32
N LEU A 29 -6.02 -12.48 -8.31
CA LEU A 29 -5.69 -11.21 -8.95
C LEU A 29 -4.23 -11.21 -9.39
N GLN A 30 -3.96 -10.62 -10.55
CA GLN A 30 -2.61 -10.35 -11.04
C GLN A 30 -2.47 -8.86 -11.32
N ILE A 31 -1.35 -8.27 -10.88
CA ILE A 31 -1.01 -6.87 -11.14
C ILE A 31 0.40 -6.84 -11.72
N HIS A 32 0.54 -6.19 -12.87
CA HIS A 32 1.81 -6.02 -13.56
C HIS A 32 2.50 -4.71 -13.16
N ALA A 33 3.82 -4.66 -13.37
CA ALA A 33 4.60 -3.46 -13.08
C ALA A 33 4.15 -2.31 -13.98
N GLY A 34 3.89 -1.13 -13.38
CA GLY A 34 3.44 0.06 -14.09
C GLY A 34 1.92 0.18 -14.24
N GLU A 35 1.16 -0.83 -13.78
CA GLU A 35 -0.31 -0.74 -13.78
C GLU A 35 -0.82 0.15 -12.65
N MET A 36 -1.90 0.89 -12.96
CA MET A 36 -2.67 1.63 -11.97
C MET A 36 -3.98 0.90 -11.74
N VAL A 37 -4.15 0.35 -10.53
CA VAL A 37 -5.32 -0.45 -10.15
C VAL A 37 -6.13 0.29 -9.08
N ALA A 38 -7.44 0.38 -9.29
CA ALA A 38 -8.38 0.94 -8.31
C ALA A 38 -9.23 -0.17 -7.71
N ILE A 39 -9.27 -0.26 -6.38
CA ILE A 39 -10.11 -1.20 -5.64
C ILE A 39 -11.34 -0.44 -5.14
N VAL A 40 -12.52 -0.79 -5.65
CA VAL A 40 -13.80 -0.12 -5.35
C VAL A 40 -14.81 -1.14 -4.81
N GLY A 41 -15.62 -0.72 -3.83
CA GLY A 41 -16.63 -1.59 -3.22
C GLY A 41 -17.27 -0.97 -1.96
N VAL A 42 -18.39 -1.55 -1.52
CA VAL A 42 -19.17 -1.07 -0.37
C VAL A 42 -18.39 -1.08 0.93
N SER A 43 -18.66 -0.18 1.88
CA SER A 43 -17.99 -0.22 3.20
C SER A 43 -18.16 -1.60 3.84
N GLY A 44 -17.12 -2.11 4.48
CA GLY A 44 -17.12 -3.47 5.07
C GLY A 44 -16.83 -4.62 4.09
N SER A 45 -16.71 -4.39 2.78
CA SER A 45 -16.44 -5.46 1.80
C SER A 45 -15.02 -6.06 1.82
N GLY A 46 -14.22 -5.79 2.86
CA GLY A 46 -12.85 -6.31 2.97
C GLY A 46 -11.78 -5.57 2.15
N LYS A 47 -12.05 -4.42 1.52
CA LYS A 47 -11.04 -3.67 0.73
C LYS A 47 -9.79 -3.33 1.54
N SER A 48 -9.97 -2.83 2.76
CA SER A 48 -8.84 -2.50 3.65
C SER A 48 -8.06 -3.76 4.03
N THR A 49 -8.75 -4.88 4.23
CA THR A 49 -8.12 -6.18 4.47
C THR A 49 -7.30 -6.64 3.27
N LEU A 50 -7.86 -6.53 2.05
CA LEU A 50 -7.15 -6.83 0.81
C LEU A 50 -5.92 -5.93 0.64
N MET A 51 -6.05 -4.65 0.92
CA MET A 51 -4.93 -3.69 0.92
C MET A 51 -3.84 -4.06 1.93
N ASN A 52 -4.21 -4.55 3.12
CA ASN A 52 -3.24 -4.98 4.12
C ASN A 52 -2.46 -6.23 3.68
N ILE A 53 -3.14 -7.20 3.05
CA ILE A 53 -2.50 -8.39 2.49
C ILE A 53 -1.57 -8.00 1.33
N LEU A 54 -2.06 -7.16 0.40
CA LEU A 54 -1.24 -6.60 -0.69
C LEU A 54 -0.03 -5.83 -0.16
N GLY A 55 -0.14 -5.22 1.01
CA GLY A 55 0.94 -4.52 1.68
C GLY A 55 1.94 -5.39 2.44
N CYS A 56 1.75 -6.71 2.48
CA CYS A 56 2.48 -7.61 3.38
C CYS A 56 2.40 -7.16 4.86
N LEU A 57 1.30 -6.49 5.24
CA LEU A 57 1.00 -6.09 6.62
C LEU A 57 0.18 -7.14 7.35
N ASP A 58 -0.58 -7.94 6.60
CA ASP A 58 -1.33 -9.08 7.09
C ASP A 58 -1.03 -10.32 6.23
N LYS A 59 -1.20 -11.51 6.78
CA LYS A 59 -1.04 -12.79 6.07
C LYS A 59 -2.42 -13.35 5.70
N PRO A 60 -2.57 -13.94 4.50
CA PRO A 60 -3.80 -14.63 4.15
C PRO A 60 -4.01 -15.86 5.05
N THR A 61 -5.26 -16.23 5.30
CA THR A 61 -5.59 -17.48 6.04
C THR A 61 -5.38 -18.70 5.13
N SER A 62 -5.68 -18.57 3.84
CA SER A 62 -5.41 -19.58 2.83
C SER A 62 -5.14 -18.95 1.46
N GLY A 63 -4.62 -19.76 0.53
CA GLY A 63 -4.20 -19.32 -0.80
C GLY A 63 -2.72 -18.95 -0.87
N THR A 64 -2.31 -18.45 -2.03
CA THR A 64 -0.90 -18.10 -2.30
C THR A 64 -0.82 -16.64 -2.70
N TYR A 65 0.12 -15.91 -2.09
CA TYR A 65 0.45 -14.54 -2.46
C TYR A 65 1.92 -14.41 -2.81
N ARG A 66 2.22 -13.93 -4.02
CA ARG A 66 3.57 -13.73 -4.53
C ARG A 66 3.83 -12.28 -4.90
N VAL A 67 5.02 -11.80 -4.55
CA VAL A 67 5.54 -10.47 -4.93
C VAL A 67 6.84 -10.63 -5.69
N ALA A 68 6.90 -10.09 -6.90
CA ALA A 68 8.03 -10.25 -7.83
C ALA A 68 8.47 -11.72 -7.99
N GLY A 69 7.49 -12.64 -8.01
CA GLY A 69 7.72 -14.09 -8.09
C GLY A 69 8.08 -14.79 -6.78
N ARG A 70 8.25 -14.07 -5.66
CA ARG A 70 8.58 -14.63 -4.34
C ARG A 70 7.31 -14.87 -3.52
N ASP A 71 7.15 -16.06 -2.96
CA ASP A 71 6.02 -16.36 -2.07
C ASP A 71 6.19 -15.67 -0.72
N VAL A 72 5.19 -14.89 -0.33
CA VAL A 72 5.21 -14.09 0.90
C VAL A 72 5.04 -14.97 2.14
N SER A 73 4.40 -16.14 2.02
CA SER A 73 4.18 -17.07 3.14
C SER A 73 5.48 -17.66 3.68
N THR A 74 6.48 -17.84 2.82
CA THR A 74 7.79 -18.41 3.16
C THR A 74 8.79 -17.40 3.74
N LEU A 75 8.44 -16.11 3.76
CA LEU A 75 9.33 -15.05 4.23
C LEU A 75 9.20 -14.84 5.74
N ASP A 76 10.34 -14.66 6.38
CA ASP A 76 10.43 -14.22 7.78
C ASP A 76 10.05 -12.72 7.92
N PRO A 77 9.81 -12.23 9.14
CA PRO A 77 9.44 -10.83 9.38
C PRO A 77 10.43 -9.79 8.84
N ASP A 78 11.73 -10.10 8.82
CA ASP A 78 12.79 -9.19 8.36
C ASP A 78 12.83 -9.11 6.84
N ALA A 79 12.68 -10.23 6.16
CA ALA A 79 12.52 -10.32 4.71
C ALA A 79 11.23 -9.63 4.25
N LEU A 80 10.13 -9.76 5.01
CA LEU A 80 8.90 -8.99 4.77
C LEU A 80 9.11 -7.48 4.97
N ALA A 81 9.88 -7.07 5.98
CA ALA A 81 10.25 -5.67 6.18
C ALA A 81 11.10 -5.14 5.02
N GLN A 82 12.07 -5.91 4.53
CA GLN A 82 12.87 -5.56 3.36
C GLN A 82 11.99 -5.40 2.12
N LEU A 83 11.12 -6.36 1.85
CA LEU A 83 10.23 -6.35 0.70
C LEU A 83 9.28 -5.14 0.73
N ARG A 84 8.79 -4.75 1.92
CA ARG A 84 8.04 -3.50 2.15
C ARG A 84 8.84 -2.25 1.84
N ARG A 85 10.12 -2.18 2.22
CA ARG A 85 10.98 -1.03 1.93
C ARG A 85 11.25 -0.88 0.44
N GLU A 86 11.42 -2.01 -0.27
CA GLU A 86 11.82 -2.04 -1.68
C GLU A 86 10.64 -1.83 -2.63
N HIS A 87 9.52 -2.54 -2.42
CA HIS A 87 8.42 -2.61 -3.41
C HIS A 87 7.18 -1.80 -3.04
N PHE A 88 6.99 -1.47 -1.76
CA PHE A 88 5.74 -0.89 -1.29
C PHE A 88 5.90 0.55 -0.79
N GLY A 89 4.83 1.32 -0.98
CA GLY A 89 4.65 2.65 -0.41
C GLY A 89 3.17 2.85 -0.13
N PHE A 90 2.82 3.16 1.11
CA PHE A 90 1.42 3.30 1.51
C PHE A 90 1.03 4.78 1.58
N ILE A 91 -0.11 5.10 0.98
CA ILE A 91 -0.81 6.37 1.19
C ILE A 91 -2.17 6.02 1.78
N PHE A 92 -2.46 6.55 2.96
CA PHE A 92 -3.74 6.37 3.62
C PHE A 92 -4.61 7.61 3.45
N GLN A 93 -5.94 7.42 3.46
CA GLN A 93 -6.90 8.51 3.34
C GLN A 93 -6.84 9.49 4.53
N ARG A 94 -6.39 9.04 5.69
CA ARG A 94 -5.99 9.88 6.83
C ARG A 94 -4.48 9.82 6.98
N TYR A 95 -3.84 10.98 7.04
CA TYR A 95 -2.38 11.07 7.15
C TYR A 95 -1.92 10.60 8.53
N HIS A 96 -1.20 9.47 8.59
CA HIS A 96 -0.53 8.99 9.80
C HIS A 96 0.83 9.67 10.00
N LEU A 97 0.85 11.01 9.94
CA LEU A 97 2.06 11.80 10.17
C LEU A 97 2.33 11.89 11.67
N LEU A 98 3.61 11.82 12.03
CA LEU A 98 4.04 12.12 13.38
C LEU A 98 3.94 13.63 13.59
N SER A 99 2.96 14.06 14.39
CA SER A 99 2.61 15.47 14.62
C SER A 99 3.74 16.31 15.21
N HIS A 100 4.69 15.68 15.90
CA HIS A 100 5.87 16.31 16.47
C HIS A 100 7.03 16.45 15.46
N LEU A 101 6.87 15.97 14.22
CA LEU A 101 7.86 16.04 13.16
C LEU A 101 7.39 16.94 12.02
N THR A 102 8.32 17.66 11.42
CA THR A 102 8.08 18.40 10.17
C THR A 102 7.74 17.45 9.02
N ALA A 103 7.14 17.98 7.96
CA ALA A 103 6.78 17.19 6.79
C ALA A 103 8.01 16.54 6.13
N ALA A 104 9.14 17.26 6.05
CA ALA A 104 10.41 16.69 5.59
C ALA A 104 10.93 15.55 6.48
N GLN A 105 10.82 15.69 7.81
CA GLN A 105 11.22 14.64 8.74
C GLN A 105 10.35 13.39 8.62
N ASN A 106 9.04 13.54 8.36
CA ASN A 106 8.16 12.41 8.09
C ASN A 106 8.57 11.66 6.80
N VAL A 107 9.00 12.36 5.75
CA VAL A 107 9.51 11.76 4.50
C VAL A 107 10.83 11.02 4.69
N GLU A 108 11.63 11.41 5.69
CA GLU A 108 12.88 10.74 6.00
C GLU A 108 12.69 9.40 6.73
N ILE A 109 11.54 9.16 7.37
CA ILE A 109 11.32 7.98 8.23
C ILE A 109 11.65 6.66 7.52
N PRO A 110 11.15 6.38 6.29
CA PRO A 110 11.50 5.14 5.60
C PRO A 110 12.99 5.02 5.29
N ALA A 111 13.67 6.14 5.02
CA ALA A 111 15.10 6.18 4.75
C ALA A 111 15.94 5.92 6.02
N VAL A 112 15.43 6.27 7.21
CA VAL A 112 16.03 5.89 8.50
C VAL A 112 16.11 4.36 8.58
N TYR A 113 14.98 3.69 8.36
CA TYR A 113 14.88 2.23 8.46
C TYR A 113 15.62 1.48 7.35
N ALA A 114 15.93 2.17 6.25
CA ALA A 114 16.80 1.65 5.19
C ALA A 114 18.31 1.89 5.47
N GLY A 115 18.67 2.46 6.62
CA GLY A 115 20.07 2.70 6.98
C GLY A 115 20.76 3.81 6.17
N ILE A 116 20.00 4.73 5.57
CA ILE A 116 20.56 5.79 4.71
C ILE A 116 21.16 6.91 5.58
N GLU A 117 22.41 7.27 5.28
CA GLU A 117 23.15 8.35 5.95
C GLU A 117 22.37 9.68 5.95
N ARG A 118 22.35 10.38 7.09
CA ARG A 118 21.60 11.61 7.34
C ARG A 118 21.68 12.65 6.21
N LYS A 119 22.87 12.94 5.69
CA LYS A 119 23.04 13.93 4.61
C LYS A 119 22.29 13.53 3.33
N LYS A 120 22.32 12.25 2.95
CA LYS A 120 21.68 11.73 1.74
C LYS A 120 20.16 11.72 1.84
N ARG A 121 19.62 11.36 3.00
CA ARG A 121 18.17 11.38 3.24
C ARG A 121 17.60 12.80 3.33
N GLN A 122 18.31 13.74 3.96
CA GLN A 122 17.92 15.16 3.94
C GLN A 122 17.91 15.74 2.52
N ALA A 123 18.93 15.42 1.71
CA ALA A 123 18.98 15.84 0.31
C ALA A 123 17.83 15.24 -0.52
N ARG A 124 17.46 13.98 -0.26
CA ARG A 124 16.28 13.34 -0.90
C ARG A 124 14.97 13.99 -0.46
N ALA A 125 14.79 14.25 0.84
CA ALA A 125 13.59 14.88 1.38
C ALA A 125 13.37 16.29 0.82
N ARG A 126 14.45 17.07 0.64
CA ARG A 126 14.39 18.40 0.01
C ARG A 126 14.10 18.39 -1.48
N ARG A 127 14.38 17.29 -2.17
CA ARG A 127 14.09 17.11 -3.61
C ARG A 127 12.71 16.54 -3.87
N ALA A 128 12.02 16.04 -2.85
CA ALA A 128 10.63 15.63 -2.98
C ALA A 128 9.77 16.89 -3.13
N PRO A 129 9.02 17.09 -4.23
CA PRO A 129 8.06 18.17 -4.30
C PRO A 129 7.05 18.05 -3.15
N GLU A 130 6.43 19.15 -2.71
CA GLU A 130 5.39 19.12 -1.67
C GLU A 130 4.20 18.20 -2.05
N SER A 131 3.98 17.91 -3.34
CA SER A 131 3.01 16.91 -3.79
C SER A 131 3.47 15.44 -3.66
N CYS A 132 4.75 15.23 -3.34
CA CYS A 132 5.45 13.95 -3.23
C CYS A 132 5.74 13.55 -1.78
N PHE A 133 4.99 14.10 -0.81
CA PHE A 133 5.02 13.62 0.59
C PHE A 133 4.75 12.09 0.72
N CYS A 134 4.33 11.42 -0.37
CA CYS A 134 4.53 9.99 -0.56
C CYS A 134 5.90 9.70 -1.19
N GLY A 135 6.92 9.47 -0.37
CA GLY A 135 8.25 9.17 -0.86
C GLY A 135 8.32 7.86 -1.65
N CYS A 136 8.31 7.90 -2.99
CA CYS A 136 9.23 7.11 -3.84
C CYS A 136 9.13 7.39 -5.33
N ALA A 137 10.30 7.53 -5.95
CA ALA A 137 10.50 7.38 -7.38
C ALA A 137 11.37 6.15 -7.64
N ARG A 138 10.72 5.00 -7.88
CA ARG A 138 11.05 3.94 -8.85
C ARG A 138 10.28 2.67 -8.47
N GLN A 139 9.42 2.21 -9.40
CA GLN A 139 8.70 0.93 -9.36
C GLN A 139 7.82 0.69 -8.11
N ARG A 140 6.81 1.54 -7.89
CA ARG A 140 5.80 1.28 -6.85
C ARG A 140 4.41 1.14 -7.43
N VAL A 141 3.70 0.10 -7.00
CA VAL A 141 2.26 -0.03 -7.23
C VAL A 141 1.56 0.98 -6.32
N ALA A 142 0.92 1.97 -6.91
CA ALA A 142 0.12 2.95 -6.17
C ALA A 142 -1.30 2.38 -6.01
N PHE A 143 -1.68 2.09 -4.78
CA PHE A 143 -3.05 1.68 -4.48
C PHE A 143 -3.89 2.89 -4.06
N ALA A 144 -4.98 3.12 -4.77
CA ALA A 144 -6.01 4.07 -4.36
C ALA A 144 -7.27 3.29 -3.93
N ALA A 145 -7.57 3.30 -2.64
CA ALA A 145 -8.83 2.79 -2.12
C ALA A 145 -9.86 3.92 -2.12
N GLY A 146 -10.86 3.85 -3.01
CA GLY A 146 -11.91 4.86 -3.14
C GLY A 146 -13.26 4.35 -2.64
N ILE A 147 -13.85 5.04 -1.64
CA ILE A 147 -15.27 4.90 -1.32
C ILE A 147 -16.01 5.92 -2.21
N LYS A 148 -16.64 5.47 -3.30
CA LYS A 148 -17.58 6.30 -4.06
C LYS A 148 -19.00 5.75 -3.89
N ARG A 149 -19.83 6.47 -3.13
CA ARG A 149 -21.29 6.39 -3.27
C ARG A 149 -21.60 7.00 -4.65
N SER A 150 -22.17 6.18 -5.53
CA SER A 150 -22.49 6.51 -6.92
C SER A 150 -23.20 7.87 -7.07
N ARG A 151 -22.63 8.77 -7.90
CA ARG A 151 -23.31 9.45 -9.02
C ARG A 151 -22.29 10.32 -9.79
N ARG A 152 -22.18 10.06 -11.11
CA ARG A 152 -21.49 10.82 -12.18
C ARG A 152 -19.96 11.00 -12.06
N LEU A 153 -19.24 10.27 -12.91
CA LEU A 153 -17.82 10.46 -13.23
C LEU A 153 -17.69 11.54 -14.33
N PRO A 154 -16.91 12.60 -14.09
CA PRO A 154 -15.79 12.93 -14.99
C PRO A 154 -14.55 13.50 -14.28
N THR A 155 -14.30 13.14 -13.01
CA THR A 155 -13.24 13.76 -12.17
C THR A 155 -12.28 12.73 -11.57
N PHE A 156 -11.56 11.97 -12.40
CA PHE A 156 -10.43 11.14 -11.93
C PHE A 156 -9.12 11.96 -11.80
N THR A 157 -8.96 13.00 -12.62
CA THR A 157 -7.82 13.94 -12.55
C THR A 157 -7.85 14.86 -11.34
N ALA A 158 -9.00 15.01 -10.68
CA ALA A 158 -9.16 15.94 -9.56
C ALA A 158 -8.60 15.40 -8.25
N PHE A 159 -8.63 14.09 -8.00
CA PHE A 159 -8.22 13.53 -6.70
C PHE A 159 -6.73 13.72 -6.39
N TRP A 160 -5.89 13.78 -7.44
CA TRP A 160 -4.47 14.08 -7.30
C TRP A 160 -4.15 15.58 -7.27
N ARG A 161 -5.05 16.45 -7.75
CA ARG A 161 -4.87 17.91 -7.62
C ARG A 161 -5.19 18.41 -6.22
N THR A 162 -6.07 17.75 -5.46
CA THR A 162 -6.44 18.21 -4.11
C THR A 162 -5.39 17.90 -3.04
N ALA A 163 -4.44 17.00 -3.29
CA ALA A 163 -3.27 16.82 -2.41
C ALA A 163 -2.25 17.97 -2.51
N ALA A 164 -2.39 18.84 -3.53
CA ALA A 164 -1.58 20.06 -3.69
C ALA A 164 -2.29 21.33 -3.16
N ALA A 165 -3.43 21.20 -2.48
CA ALA A 165 -4.25 22.33 -2.04
C ALA A 165 -4.66 22.24 -0.55
N CYS A 166 -3.74 21.80 0.31
CA CYS A 166 -3.78 22.16 1.72
C CYS A 166 -2.70 23.21 1.97
N GLN A 167 -3.07 24.46 1.71
CA GLN A 167 -2.54 25.60 2.47
C GLN A 167 -3.01 25.48 3.92
#